data_AF-A0A131YTG1-F1
#
_entry.id   AF-A0A131YTG1-F1
#
_cell.length_a   1.000
_cell.length_b   1.000
_cell.length_c   1.000
_cell.angle_alpha   90.00
_cell.angle_beta   90.00
_cell.angle_gamma   90.00
#
_symmetry.space_group_name_H-M   'P 1'
#
loop_
_entity.id
_entity.type
_entity.pdbx_description
1 polymer ?
#
loop_
_entity_poly.entity_id
_entity_poly.type
_entity_poly.pdbx_seq_one_letter_code
_entity_poly.pdbx_strand_id
1 'polypeptide(L)'
;MAPTHTLSIVLISICLFYLIATHALRNPQICDRHRVRGHCQYRTACLCDHRLRFGRRFSSLYYYNRRINRCQRYGEVFNCNAFNSRLLCEATCAVPDAAR
;
A
#
# COMPACT_ATOMS: atom_id res chain seq x y z
N MET A 1 6.10 46.91 -6.84
CA MET A 1 6.77 45.60 -6.81
C MET A 1 6.24 44.80 -5.62
N ALA A 2 5.15 44.05 -5.81
CA ALA A 2 4.54 43.17 -4.81
C ALA A 2 3.90 41.85 -5.34
N PRO A 3 4.06 41.41 -6.62
CA PRO A 3 3.36 40.21 -7.10
C PRO A 3 4.09 38.88 -6.80
N THR A 4 5.37 38.91 -6.46
CA THR A 4 6.18 37.69 -6.26
C THR A 4 5.90 37.01 -4.92
N HIS A 5 5.60 37.78 -3.86
CA HIS A 5 5.33 37.21 -2.53
C HIS A 5 4.01 36.44 -2.47
N THR A 6 2.95 36.95 -3.11
CA THR A 6 1.65 36.27 -3.16
C THR A 6 1.73 34.97 -3.97
N LEU A 7 2.44 34.99 -5.09
CA LEU A 7 2.61 33.81 -5.93
C LEU A 7 3.42 32.70 -5.22
N SER A 8 4.48 33.08 -4.48
CA SER A 8 5.24 32.15 -3.64
C SER A 8 4.41 31.55 -2.52
N ILE A 9 3.58 32.34 -1.83
CA ILE A 9 2.73 31.85 -0.74
C ILE A 9 1.71 30.83 -1.28
N VAL A 10 1.10 31.10 -2.44
CA VAL A 10 0.14 30.18 -3.07
C VAL A 10 0.83 28.87 -3.47
N LEU A 11 1.99 28.93 -4.12
CA LEU A 11 2.75 27.73 -4.51
C LEU A 11 3.19 26.89 -3.31
N ILE A 12 3.68 27.54 -2.24
CA ILE A 12 4.07 26.85 -1.01
C ILE A 12 2.86 26.15 -0.37
N SER A 13 1.71 26.84 -0.33
CA SER A 13 0.47 26.29 0.22
C SER A 13 0.00 25.05 -0.55
N ILE A 14 0.08 25.10 -1.89
CA ILE A 14 -0.24 23.98 -2.77
C ILE A 14 0.73 22.81 -2.53
N CYS A 15 2.04 23.07 -2.50
CA CYS A 15 3.05 22.05 -2.22
C CYS A 15 2.86 21.38 -0.85
N LEU A 16 2.55 22.16 0.18
CA LEU A 16 2.27 21.64 1.52
C LEU A 16 1.02 20.75 1.53
N PHE A 17 -0.03 21.15 0.80
CA PHE A 17 -1.24 20.35 0.67
C PHE A 17 -0.96 18.99 0.00
N TYR A 18 -0.18 18.98 -1.09
CA TYR A 18 0.24 17.74 -1.73
C TYR A 18 1.12 16.88 -0.82
N LEU A 19 2.08 17.48 -0.11
CA LEU A 19 2.92 16.78 0.87
C LEU A 19 2.06 16.10 1.94
N ILE A 20 1.14 16.84 2.58
CA ILE A 20 0.23 16.29 3.60
C ILE A 20 -0.60 15.13 3.04
N ALA A 21 -1.14 15.27 1.82
CA ALA A 21 -1.89 14.21 1.16
C ALA A 21 -1.05 12.95 0.90
N THR A 22 0.20 13.11 0.43
CA THR A 22 1.11 11.97 0.23
C THR A 22 1.52 11.28 1.54
N HIS A 23 1.68 12.04 2.63
CA HIS A 23 1.97 11.48 3.95
C HIS A 23 0.76 10.75 4.55
N ALA A 24 -0.46 11.27 4.37
CA ALA A 24 -1.70 10.61 4.80
C ALA A 24 -1.92 9.27 4.07
N LEU A 25 -1.58 9.20 2.77
CA LEU A 25 -1.59 7.95 1.99
C LEU A 25 -0.56 6.92 2.47
N ARG A 26 0.46 7.35 3.21
CA ARG A 26 1.56 6.50 3.67
C ARG A 26 1.41 6.05 5.11
N ASN A 27 0.21 6.14 5.70
CA ASN A 27 -0.02 5.59 7.03
C ASN A 27 -0.02 4.05 6.95
N PRO A 28 1.04 3.35 7.41
CA PRO A 28 1.12 1.89 7.29
C PRO A 28 0.01 1.18 8.06
N GLN A 29 -0.64 1.86 9.01
CA GLN A 29 -1.71 1.31 9.81
C GLN A 29 -2.98 0.99 9.01
N ILE A 30 -3.17 1.57 7.83
CA ILE A 30 -4.28 1.19 6.93
C ILE A 30 -4.08 -0.23 6.36
N CYS A 31 -2.86 -0.76 6.46
CA CYS A 31 -2.50 -2.12 6.05
C CYS A 31 -2.57 -3.12 7.21
N ASP A 32 -2.90 -2.67 8.43
CA ASP A 32 -3.08 -3.53 9.59
C ASP A 32 -4.54 -3.98 9.68
N ARG A 33 -4.76 -5.30 9.51
CA ARG A 33 -6.06 -5.97 9.59
C ARG A 33 -6.82 -5.68 10.88
N HIS A 34 -6.11 -5.48 12.00
CA HIS A 34 -6.74 -5.16 13.28
C HIS A 34 -7.38 -3.77 13.27
N ARG A 35 -6.77 -2.81 12.57
CA ARG A 35 -7.21 -1.42 12.54
C ARG A 35 -8.34 -1.18 11.53
N VAL A 36 -8.37 -1.94 10.44
CA VAL A 36 -9.41 -1.80 9.40
C VAL A 36 -10.71 -2.58 9.69
N ARG A 37 -10.98 -2.95 10.95
CA ARG A 37 -12.18 -3.73 11.36
C ARG A 37 -12.48 -4.91 10.42
N GLY A 38 -11.44 -5.62 10.00
CA GLY A 38 -11.55 -6.86 9.22
C GLY A 38 -11.74 -6.72 7.70
N HIS A 39 -11.90 -5.52 7.14
CA HIS A 39 -12.14 -5.35 5.70
C HIS A 39 -10.93 -4.72 5.00
N CYS A 40 -9.90 -5.53 4.74
CA CYS A 40 -8.85 -5.13 3.81
C CYS A 40 -9.45 -5.00 2.41
N GLN A 41 -9.32 -3.82 1.81
CA GLN A 41 -9.67 -3.65 0.40
C GLN A 41 -8.59 -4.31 -0.46
N TYR A 42 -8.93 -5.43 -1.11
CA TYR A 42 -7.95 -6.29 -1.78
C TYR A 42 -7.09 -5.58 -2.85
N ARG A 43 -7.64 -4.62 -3.61
CA ARG A 43 -6.84 -3.82 -4.58
C ARG A 43 -5.82 -2.91 -3.90
N THR A 44 -6.19 -2.26 -2.80
CA THR A 44 -5.26 -1.38 -2.07
C THR A 44 -4.30 -2.18 -1.20
N ALA A 45 -4.68 -3.39 -0.78
CA ALA A 45 -3.81 -4.33 -0.09
C ALA A 45 -2.56 -4.68 -0.92
N CYS A 46 -2.66 -4.74 -2.25
CA CYS A 46 -1.51 -4.93 -3.14
C CYS A 46 -0.45 -3.82 -3.03
N LEU A 47 -0.84 -2.63 -2.53
CA LEU A 47 0.06 -1.49 -2.34
C LEU A 47 0.80 -1.53 -1.01
N CYS A 48 0.28 -2.28 -0.03
CA CYS A 48 0.86 -2.42 1.29
C CYS A 48 2.22 -3.14 1.24
N ASP A 49 3.18 -2.64 1.99
CA ASP A 49 4.48 -3.32 2.11
C ASP A 49 4.31 -4.64 2.88
N HIS A 50 4.76 -5.73 2.27
CA HIS A 50 4.82 -7.06 2.89
C HIS A 50 5.73 -7.17 4.13
N ARG A 51 6.57 -6.16 4.43
CA ARG A 51 7.54 -6.17 5.55
C ARG A 51 7.16 -5.26 6.72
N LEU A 52 5.87 -4.93 6.88
CA LEU A 52 5.40 -4.02 7.94
C LEU A 52 5.43 -4.64 9.35
N ARG A 53 5.70 -5.95 9.47
CA ARG A 53 5.80 -6.68 10.74
C ARG A 53 4.48 -6.69 11.52
N PHE A 54 3.35 -6.75 10.81
CA PHE A 54 2.02 -6.89 11.42
C PHE A 54 1.75 -8.36 11.78
N GLY A 55 2.44 -8.83 12.82
CA GLY A 55 2.31 -10.17 13.37
C GLY A 55 3.29 -11.19 12.78
N ARG A 56 3.00 -12.47 13.05
CA ARG A 56 3.84 -13.61 12.63
C ARG A 56 3.62 -13.95 11.16
N ARG A 57 4.64 -14.54 10.54
CA ARG A 57 4.55 -15.10 9.18
C ARG A 57 4.07 -16.54 9.21
N PHE A 58 3.21 -16.89 8.26
CA PHE A 58 2.69 -18.25 8.12
C PHE A 58 2.97 -18.78 6.71
N SER A 59 3.48 -20.01 6.61
CA SER A 59 3.82 -20.67 5.33
C SER A 59 2.61 -20.92 4.43
N SER A 60 1.40 -20.96 5.02
CA SER A 60 0.12 -21.07 4.32
C SER A 60 -0.36 -19.75 3.71
N LEU A 61 0.21 -18.61 4.12
CA LEU A 61 -0.15 -17.29 3.62
C LEU A 61 0.79 -16.83 2.50
N TYR A 62 0.23 -16.06 1.58
CA TYR A 62 0.93 -15.48 0.44
C TYR A 62 0.93 -13.96 0.52
N TYR A 63 1.97 -13.30 0.02
CA TYR A 63 2.00 -11.85 -0.13
C TYR A 63 2.39 -11.47 -1.55
N TYR A 64 1.93 -10.32 -2.01
CA TYR A 64 2.31 -9.77 -3.30
C TYR A 64 3.58 -8.92 -3.17
N ASN A 65 4.59 -9.23 -3.97
CA ASN A 65 5.82 -8.45 -4.08
C ASN A 65 5.79 -7.60 -5.35
N ARG A 66 5.47 -6.31 -5.18
CA ARG A 66 5.40 -5.32 -6.26
C ARG A 66 6.68 -5.20 -7.08
N ARG A 67 7.85 -5.40 -6.45
CA ARG A 67 9.15 -5.21 -7.13
C ARG A 67 9.37 -6.23 -8.23
N ILE A 68 8.87 -7.45 -8.04
CA ILE A 68 9.01 -8.55 -8.99
C ILE A 68 7.68 -8.91 -9.68
N ASN A 69 6.57 -8.26 -9.31
CA ASN A 69 5.21 -8.57 -9.77
C ASN A 69 4.85 -10.05 -9.58
N ARG A 70 5.15 -10.61 -8.40
CA ARG A 70 4.87 -12.02 -8.09
C ARG A 70 4.35 -12.19 -6.67
N CYS A 71 3.53 -13.21 -6.50
CA CYS A 71 3.08 -13.66 -5.18
C CYS A 71 4.05 -14.68 -4.59
N GLN A 72 4.44 -14.47 -3.34
CA GLN A 72 5.41 -15.31 -2.62
C GLN A 72 4.80 -15.85 -1.32
N ARG A 73 5.30 -16.98 -0.82
CA ARG A 73 4.87 -17.57 0.46
C ARG A 73 5.40 -16.80 1.67
N TYR A 74 4.87 -17.10 2.85
CA TYR A 74 5.23 -16.53 4.15
C TYR A 74 4.68 -15.12 4.41
N GLY A 75 3.38 -14.94 4.13
CA GLY A 75 2.65 -13.70 4.45
C GLY A 75 2.48 -13.47 5.97
N GLU A 76 2.40 -12.20 6.37
CA GLU A 76 2.19 -11.76 7.76
C GLU A 76 0.69 -11.72 8.10
N VAL A 77 0.28 -12.41 9.16
CA VAL A 77 -1.15 -12.70 9.44
C VAL A 77 -2.05 -11.47 9.56
N PHE A 78 -1.52 -10.35 10.06
CA PHE A 78 -2.28 -9.10 10.22
C PHE A 78 -1.97 -8.06 9.14
N ASN A 79 -1.16 -8.40 8.14
CA ASN A 79 -0.95 -7.54 7.00
C ASN A 79 -2.08 -7.72 5.98
N CYS A 80 -2.65 -6.63 5.47
CA CYS A 80 -3.63 -6.69 4.40
C CYS A 80 -3.05 -7.32 3.13
N ASN A 81 -1.75 -7.15 2.86
CA ASN A 81 -1.02 -7.86 1.79
C ASN A 81 -0.70 -9.32 2.16
N ALA A 82 -1.57 -9.98 2.91
CA ALA A 82 -1.53 -11.42 3.15
C ALA A 82 -2.80 -12.04 2.56
N PHE A 83 -2.63 -13.11 1.78
CA PHE A 83 -3.69 -13.81 1.07
C PHE A 83 -3.68 -15.27 1.47
N ASN A 84 -4.87 -15.87 1.53
CA ASN A 84 -5.03 -17.27 1.96
C ASN A 84 -4.66 -18.27 0.86
N SER A 85 -4.50 -17.82 -0.39
CA SER A 85 -4.06 -18.66 -1.50
C SER A 85 -3.22 -17.87 -2.51
N ARG A 86 -2.37 -18.58 -3.24
CA ARG A 86 -1.57 -18.02 -4.33
C ARG A 86 -2.46 -17.46 -5.43
N LEU A 87 -3.49 -18.22 -5.82
CA LEU A 87 -4.43 -17.85 -6.87
C LEU A 87 -5.14 -16.53 -6.54
N LEU A 88 -5.60 -16.35 -5.30
CA LEU A 88 -6.26 -15.11 -4.88
C LEU A 88 -5.30 -13.93 -4.94
N CYS A 89 -4.05 -14.11 -4.49
CA CYS A 89 -3.03 -13.07 -4.57
C CYS A 89 -2.74 -12.66 -6.02
N GLU A 90 -2.55 -13.64 -6.91
CA GLU A 90 -2.24 -13.38 -8.32
C GLU A 90 -3.43 -12.73 -9.03
N ALA A 91 -4.66 -13.26 -8.85
CA ALA A 91 -5.87 -12.69 -9.44
C ALA A 91 -6.18 -11.27 -8.95
N THR A 92 -5.77 -10.93 -7.73
CA THR A 92 -5.99 -9.60 -7.15
C THR A 92 -4.92 -8.59 -7.58
N CYS A 93 -3.65 -9.01 -7.56
CA CYS A 93 -2.52 -8.08 -7.56
C CYS A 93 -1.55 -8.23 -8.74
N ALA A 94 -1.43 -9.42 -9.32
CA ALA A 94 -0.49 -9.64 -10.40
C ALA A 94 -1.02 -8.99 -11.68
N VAL A 95 -0.22 -8.12 -12.27
CA VAL A 95 -0.52 -7.54 -13.58
C VAL A 95 -0.05 -8.53 -14.65
N PRO A 96 -0.88 -8.89 -15.65
CA PRO A 96 -0.45 -9.77 -16.74
C PRO A 96 0.77 -9.18 -17.45
N ASP A 97 1.71 -10.03 -17.87
CA ASP A 97 2.94 -9.58 -18.55
C ASP A 97 2.64 -8.81 -19.87
N ALA A 98 1.47 -9.02 -20.48
CA ALA A 98 1.00 -8.27 -21.66
C ALA A 98 0.57 -6.82 -21.38
N ALA A 99 0.41 -6.44 -20.11
CA ALA A 99 0.00 -5.10 -19.67
C ALA A 99 1.13 -4.34 -18.95
N ARG A 100 2.37 -4.85 -19.06
CA ARG A 100 3.59 -4.33 -18.43
C ARG A 100 4.48 -3.68 -19.47
#